data_AF-A0A2S6HZN2-F1
#
_entry.id   AF-A0A2S6HZN2-F1
#
_cell.length_a   1.000
_cell.length_b   1.000
_cell.length_c   1.000
_cell.angle_alpha   90.00
_cell.angle_beta   90.00
_cell.angle_gamma   90.00
#
_symmetry.space_group_name_H-M   'P 1'
#
loop_
_entity.id
_entity.type
_entity.pdbx_description
1 polymer ?
#
loop_
_entity_poly.entity_id
_entity_poly.type
_entity_poly.pdbx_seq_one_letter_code
_entity_poly.pdbx_strand_id
1 'polypeptide(L)'
;MNNYFRNSRLKALHHWLHSSGREILYQDGESIPREYIANNFECKWQLKNEDIHRDTDKENNHVSIFCSLSSWSSHITDLLSDVRFDQTSLSDQPIKDKVVNSKGEIVEIDIYEDELLFRHYSRFFLVVSELLVDFADIAKFVDSSNKSKIFENNSLISYEKLRGYINNVFKHKTHNLHKCNHHIPFIFSDGNIHGLDYKHDKDTYYIEVGCSHNYGLKNIEYIIVIPKLIEVIRLIIHCYNVVDNLLTGEKIKYIAGEYGDKY
;
A
#
# COMPACT_ATOMS: atom_id res chain seq x y z
N MET A 1 3.59 -27.29 -4.65
CA MET A 1 4.14 -25.91 -4.63
C MET A 1 3.47 -25.15 -3.52
N ASN A 2 4.27 -24.45 -2.72
CA ASN A 2 3.76 -23.73 -1.56
C ASN A 2 3.37 -22.31 -1.99
N ASN A 3 2.06 -22.07 -2.13
CA ASN A 3 1.49 -20.82 -2.67
C ASN A 3 1.46 -19.71 -1.61
N TYR A 4 2.62 -19.42 -1.01
CA TYR A 4 2.74 -18.48 0.11
C TYR A 4 2.28 -17.08 -0.26
N PHE A 5 2.75 -16.53 -1.40
CA PHE A 5 2.33 -15.21 -1.84
C PHE A 5 0.82 -15.15 -2.09
N ARG A 6 0.26 -16.11 -2.84
CA ARG A 6 -1.19 -16.21 -3.07
C ARG A 6 -1.97 -16.18 -1.75
N ASN A 7 -1.57 -16.97 -0.76
CA ASN A 7 -2.27 -17.03 0.53
C ASN A 7 -2.21 -15.70 1.26
N SER A 8 -1.04 -15.05 1.28
CA SER A 8 -0.85 -13.76 1.94
C SER A 8 -1.60 -12.62 1.22
N ARG A 9 -1.55 -12.60 -0.11
CA ARG A 9 -2.32 -11.69 -0.97
C ARG A 9 -3.82 -11.87 -0.75
N LEU A 10 -4.35 -13.10 -0.82
CA LEU A 10 -5.78 -13.37 -0.60
C LEU A 10 -6.24 -12.98 0.81
N LYS A 11 -5.40 -13.24 1.83
CA LYS A 11 -5.69 -12.81 3.20
C LYS A 11 -5.75 -11.28 3.32
N ALA A 12 -4.80 -10.58 2.71
CA ALA A 12 -4.79 -9.12 2.67
C ALA A 12 -5.99 -8.57 1.90
N LEU A 13 -6.32 -9.14 0.73
CA LEU A 13 -7.47 -8.79 -0.09
C LEU A 13 -8.78 -8.96 0.67
N HIS A 14 -8.99 -10.12 1.29
CA HIS A 14 -10.20 -10.39 2.06
C HIS A 14 -10.36 -9.38 3.21
N HIS A 15 -9.28 -9.10 3.95
CA HIS A 15 -9.34 -8.13 5.04
C HIS A 15 -9.60 -6.70 4.52
N TRP A 16 -8.96 -6.33 3.41
CA TRP A 16 -9.15 -5.05 2.75
C TRP A 16 -10.62 -4.86 2.34
N LEU A 17 -11.17 -5.76 1.53
CA LEU A 17 -12.54 -5.69 1.04
C LEU A 17 -13.55 -5.60 2.19
N HIS A 18 -13.47 -6.56 3.12
CA HIS A 18 -14.39 -6.64 4.25
C HIS A 18 -14.35 -5.38 5.14
N SER A 19 -13.15 -4.91 5.49
CA SER A 19 -13.01 -3.82 6.46
C SER A 19 -13.23 -2.45 5.86
N SER A 20 -13.03 -2.30 4.55
CA SER A 20 -13.28 -1.04 3.85
C SER A 20 -14.68 -0.91 3.29
N GLY A 21 -15.51 -1.97 3.32
CA GLY A 21 -16.85 -1.99 2.72
C GLY A 21 -16.84 -2.07 1.20
N ARG A 22 -15.76 -2.61 0.61
CA ARG A 22 -15.58 -2.80 -0.82
C ARG A 22 -15.96 -4.23 -1.22
N GLU A 23 -16.50 -4.37 -2.42
CA GLU A 23 -16.87 -5.67 -2.97
C GLU A 23 -16.28 -5.84 -4.36
N ILE A 24 -15.96 -7.08 -4.73
CA ILE A 24 -15.56 -7.42 -6.09
C ILE A 24 -16.73 -8.11 -6.78
N LEU A 25 -17.16 -7.54 -7.89
CA LEU A 25 -18.15 -8.13 -8.78
C LEU A 25 -17.42 -8.79 -9.95
N TYR A 26 -17.72 -10.08 -10.15
CA TYR A 26 -17.36 -10.79 -11.37
C TYR A 26 -18.59 -10.77 -12.28
N GLN A 27 -18.51 -10.08 -13.41
CA GLN A 27 -19.55 -10.22 -14.43
C GLN A 27 -19.28 -11.48 -15.26
N ASP A 28 -20.35 -12.18 -15.62
CA ASP A 28 -20.26 -13.36 -16.48
C ASP A 28 -19.57 -13.00 -17.80
N GLY A 29 -18.43 -13.64 -18.07
CA GLY A 29 -17.63 -13.43 -19.28
C GLY A 29 -16.59 -12.31 -19.21
N GLU A 30 -16.52 -11.53 -18.12
CA GLU A 30 -15.46 -10.54 -17.92
C GLU A 30 -14.24 -11.16 -17.21
N SER A 31 -13.05 -10.95 -17.77
CA SER A 31 -11.78 -11.40 -17.18
C SER A 31 -11.22 -10.42 -16.14
N ILE A 32 -11.82 -9.22 -16.02
CA ILE A 32 -11.35 -8.16 -15.14
C ILE A 32 -12.42 -7.93 -14.05
N PRO A 33 -12.11 -8.18 -12.77
CA PRO A 33 -13.04 -7.91 -11.68
C PRO A 33 -13.38 -6.41 -11.62
N ARG A 34 -14.66 -6.08 -11.42
CA ARG A 34 -15.09 -4.70 -11.17
C ARG A 34 -15.28 -4.50 -9.67
N GLU A 35 -14.67 -3.45 -9.12
CA GLU A 35 -14.91 -3.07 -7.75
C GLU A 35 -16.25 -2.33 -7.60
N TYR A 36 -17.03 -2.73 -6.59
CA TYR A 36 -18.22 -2.02 -6.12
C TYR A 36 -17.92 -1.33 -4.80
N ILE A 37 -18.12 -0.01 -4.77
CA ILE A 37 -17.63 0.87 -3.69
C ILE A 37 -18.74 1.58 -2.90
N ALA A 38 -20.02 1.35 -3.19
CA ALA A 38 -21.10 2.15 -2.63
C ALA A 38 -21.16 2.14 -1.08
N ASN A 39 -20.63 1.10 -0.45
CA ASN A 39 -20.61 0.93 1.00
C ASN A 39 -19.25 1.29 1.64
N ASN A 40 -18.31 1.84 0.88
CA ASN A 40 -16.99 2.19 1.40
C ASN A 40 -17.03 3.44 2.29
N PHE A 41 -15.90 3.73 2.93
CA PHE A 41 -15.76 4.91 3.81
C PHE A 41 -16.05 6.20 3.06
N GLU A 42 -15.47 6.36 1.88
CA GLU A 42 -15.51 7.58 1.09
C GLU A 42 -16.94 7.91 0.60
N CYS A 43 -17.66 6.92 0.08
CA CYS A 43 -19.07 7.05 -0.30
C CYS A 43 -19.95 7.34 0.91
N LYS A 44 -19.66 6.75 2.08
CA LYS A 44 -20.37 7.10 3.33
C LYS A 44 -20.13 8.55 3.75
N TRP A 45 -18.92 9.06 3.62
CA TRP A 45 -18.61 10.47 3.91
C TRP A 45 -19.30 11.42 2.92
N GLN A 46 -19.33 11.03 1.64
CA GLN A 46 -20.03 11.74 0.58
C GLN A 46 -21.55 11.80 0.85
N LEU A 47 -22.18 10.68 1.20
CA LEU A 47 -23.61 10.63 1.58
C LEU A 47 -23.90 11.44 2.85
N LYS A 48 -23.02 11.40 3.86
CA LYS A 48 -23.15 12.26 5.05
C LYS A 48 -23.14 13.74 4.65
N ASN A 49 -22.31 14.15 3.69
CA ASN A 49 -22.28 15.52 3.18
C ASN A 49 -23.58 15.89 2.45
N GLU A 50 -24.07 15.01 1.57
CA GLU A 50 -25.35 15.19 0.88
C GLU A 50 -26.51 15.35 1.85
N ASP A 51 -26.56 14.55 2.91
CA ASP A 51 -27.58 14.65 3.95
C ASP A 51 -27.52 15.97 4.73
N ILE A 52 -26.32 16.46 5.01
CA ILE A 52 -26.10 17.76 5.68
C ILE A 52 -26.60 18.92 4.82
N HIS A 53 -26.48 18.80 3.50
CA HIS A 53 -26.76 19.86 2.53
C HIS A 53 -28.09 19.70 1.78
N ARG A 54 -28.86 18.65 2.09
CA ARG A 54 -30.11 18.28 1.41
C ARG A 54 -31.11 19.43 1.25
N ASP A 55 -31.22 20.30 2.26
CA ASP A 55 -32.16 21.43 2.29
C ASP A 55 -31.48 22.78 1.99
N THR A 56 -30.26 22.76 1.44
CA THR A 56 -29.51 23.97 1.09
C THR A 56 -29.39 24.08 -0.43
N ASP A 57 -29.59 25.28 -0.98
CA ASP A 57 -29.33 25.59 -2.40
C ASP A 57 -27.83 25.56 -2.75
N LYS A 58 -26.98 24.97 -1.91
CA LYS A 58 -25.53 24.92 -2.10
C LYS A 58 -25.18 23.73 -2.98
N GLU A 59 -24.51 24.01 -4.08
CA GLU A 59 -24.00 23.02 -5.05
C GLU A 59 -22.80 22.20 -4.51
N ASN A 60 -22.36 22.44 -3.26
CA ASN A 60 -21.26 21.74 -2.59
C ASN A 60 -21.62 20.30 -2.12
N ASN A 61 -22.52 19.62 -2.81
CA ASN A 61 -22.92 18.26 -2.43
C ASN A 61 -21.79 17.26 -2.69
N HIS A 62 -20.97 17.47 -3.73
CA HIS A 62 -19.84 16.62 -4.06
C HIS A 62 -18.54 17.12 -3.42
N VAL A 63 -17.82 16.22 -2.74
CA VAL A 63 -16.53 16.53 -2.10
C VAL A 63 -15.40 15.81 -2.82
N SER A 64 -14.66 16.55 -3.65
CA SER A 64 -13.65 16.02 -4.56
C SER A 64 -12.57 15.18 -3.86
N ILE A 65 -12.14 15.55 -2.64
CA ILE A 65 -11.09 14.79 -1.92
C ILE A 65 -11.54 13.38 -1.51
N PHE A 66 -12.83 13.16 -1.20
CA PHE A 66 -13.35 11.83 -0.88
C PHE A 66 -13.33 10.93 -2.12
N CYS A 67 -13.71 11.46 -3.29
CA CYS A 67 -13.71 10.70 -4.54
C CYS A 67 -12.30 10.42 -5.07
N SER A 68 -11.38 11.38 -4.90
CA SER A 68 -9.96 11.16 -5.18
C SER A 68 -9.39 10.03 -4.32
N LEU A 69 -9.65 10.06 -3.00
CA LEU A 69 -9.21 9.00 -2.09
C LEU A 69 -9.81 7.64 -2.46
N SER A 70 -11.09 7.61 -2.84
CA SER A 70 -11.75 6.38 -3.30
C SER A 70 -11.09 5.81 -4.56
N SER A 71 -10.71 6.67 -5.50
CA SER A 71 -10.05 6.27 -6.75
C SER A 71 -8.66 5.71 -6.49
N TRP A 72 -7.87 6.37 -5.63
CA TRP A 72 -6.53 5.90 -5.27
C TRP A 72 -6.56 4.59 -4.48
N SER A 73 -7.53 4.42 -3.59
CA SER A 73 -7.67 3.20 -2.80
C SER A 73 -8.16 2.01 -3.62
N SER A 74 -8.86 2.22 -4.74
CA SER A 74 -9.18 1.15 -5.70
C SER A 74 -7.92 0.49 -6.29
N HIS A 75 -6.79 1.21 -6.39
CA HIS A 75 -5.52 0.59 -6.80
C HIS A 75 -5.02 -0.47 -5.81
N ILE A 76 -5.39 -0.40 -4.52
CA ILE A 76 -5.11 -1.47 -3.56
C ILE A 76 -5.88 -2.73 -3.96
N THR A 77 -7.16 -2.60 -4.32
CA THR A 77 -7.97 -3.71 -4.81
C THR A 77 -7.40 -4.30 -6.09
N ASP A 78 -7.00 -3.47 -7.06
CA ASP A 78 -6.39 -3.92 -8.31
C ASP A 78 -5.13 -4.76 -8.05
N LEU A 79 -4.22 -4.22 -7.23
CA LEU A 79 -2.95 -4.88 -6.91
C LEU A 79 -3.16 -6.17 -6.11
N LEU A 80 -4.06 -6.15 -5.12
CA LEU A 80 -4.34 -7.34 -4.32
C LEU A 80 -5.18 -8.38 -5.08
N SER A 81 -5.86 -8.02 -6.16
CA SER A 81 -6.60 -8.96 -7.01
C SER A 81 -5.76 -9.54 -8.14
N ASP A 82 -4.55 -9.01 -8.37
CA ASP A 82 -3.64 -9.47 -9.40
C ASP A 82 -3.10 -10.88 -9.09
N VAL A 83 -3.59 -11.86 -9.85
CA VAL A 83 -3.22 -13.27 -9.69
C VAL A 83 -1.93 -13.66 -10.42
N ARG A 84 -1.30 -12.74 -11.18
CA ARG A 84 -0.12 -13.06 -12.02
C ARG A 84 1.04 -13.66 -11.22
N PHE A 85 1.17 -13.27 -9.95
CA PHE A 85 2.26 -13.72 -9.08
C PHE A 85 1.85 -14.85 -8.13
N ASP A 86 0.64 -15.40 -8.24
CA ASP A 86 0.14 -16.44 -7.33
C ASP A 86 0.96 -17.73 -7.39
N GLN A 87 1.56 -18.01 -8.55
CA GLN A 87 2.40 -19.18 -8.79
C GLN A 87 3.90 -18.85 -8.74
N THR A 88 4.26 -17.59 -8.43
CA THR A 88 5.67 -17.17 -8.38
C THR A 88 6.44 -18.07 -7.42
N SER A 89 7.44 -18.76 -7.98
CA SER A 89 8.39 -19.50 -7.19
C SER A 89 9.43 -18.53 -6.70
N LEU A 90 9.45 -18.32 -5.39
CA LEU A 90 10.46 -17.52 -4.73
C LEU A 90 11.74 -18.39 -4.60
N SER A 91 12.40 -18.62 -5.72
CA SER A 91 13.59 -19.46 -5.90
C SER A 91 14.74 -18.58 -6.37
N ASP A 92 15.96 -18.87 -5.90
CA ASP A 92 17.18 -18.16 -6.30
C ASP A 92 17.63 -18.45 -7.75
N GLN A 93 16.91 -19.34 -8.45
CA GLN A 93 17.19 -19.72 -9.82
C GLN A 93 16.32 -18.91 -10.80
N PRO A 94 16.92 -18.26 -11.81
CA PRO A 94 16.15 -17.57 -12.84
C PRO A 94 15.39 -18.56 -13.72
N ILE A 95 14.25 -18.14 -14.24
CA ILE A 95 13.58 -18.80 -15.36
C ILE A 95 14.09 -18.20 -16.67
N LYS A 96 14.26 -19.05 -17.69
CA LYS A 96 14.62 -18.61 -19.04
C LYS A 96 13.38 -18.17 -19.80
N ASP A 97 13.40 -16.96 -20.35
CA ASP A 97 12.36 -16.48 -21.25
C ASP A 97 12.95 -16.00 -22.58
N LYS A 98 12.13 -15.93 -23.63
CA LYS A 98 12.55 -15.59 -24.99
C LYS A 98 11.93 -14.26 -25.41
N VAL A 99 12.76 -13.26 -25.64
CA VAL A 99 12.34 -11.93 -26.11
C VAL A 99 12.89 -11.64 -27.50
N VAL A 100 12.15 -10.86 -28.28
CA VAL A 100 12.61 -10.41 -29.59
C VAL A 100 13.38 -9.11 -29.42
N ASN A 101 14.64 -9.08 -29.83
CA ASN A 101 15.45 -7.88 -29.74
C ASN A 101 15.08 -6.85 -30.83
N SER A 102 15.70 -5.67 -30.81
CA SER A 102 15.44 -4.60 -31.78
C SER A 102 15.76 -4.95 -33.25
N LYS A 103 16.42 -6.09 -33.48
CA LYS A 103 16.75 -6.62 -34.81
C LYS A 103 15.81 -7.73 -35.26
N GLY A 104 14.80 -8.10 -34.46
CA GLY A 104 13.89 -9.20 -34.76
C GLY A 104 14.43 -10.58 -34.36
N GLU A 105 15.54 -10.67 -33.64
CA GLU A 105 16.15 -11.94 -33.23
C GLU A 105 15.58 -12.40 -31.89
N ILE A 106 15.31 -13.70 -31.75
CA ILE A 106 14.90 -14.30 -30.48
C ILE A 106 16.14 -14.46 -29.60
N VAL A 107 16.17 -13.77 -28.46
CA VAL A 107 17.22 -13.89 -27.44
C VAL A 107 16.64 -14.45 -26.15
N GLU A 108 17.40 -15.30 -25.48
CA GLU A 108 17.02 -15.84 -24.17
C GLU A 108 17.51 -14.91 -23.06
N ILE A 109 16.63 -14.61 -22.10
CA ILE A 109 16.92 -13.76 -20.93
C ILE A 109 16.63 -14.52 -19.64
N ASP A 110 17.39 -14.17 -18.60
CA ASP A 110 17.12 -14.62 -17.23
C ASP A 110 16.06 -13.73 -16.58
N ILE A 111 14.99 -14.34 -16.08
CA ILE A 111 13.95 -13.67 -15.30
C ILE A 111 13.98 -14.21 -13.87
N TYR A 112 14.16 -13.28 -12.93
CA TYR A 112 14.06 -13.54 -11.51
C TYR A 112 12.62 -13.20 -11.06
N GLU A 113 11.81 -14.22 -10.74
CA GLU A 113 10.39 -14.02 -10.42
C GLU A 113 10.17 -13.23 -9.12
N ASP A 114 11.08 -13.35 -8.16
CA ASP A 114 11.14 -12.58 -6.93
C ASP A 114 11.37 -11.07 -7.17
N GLU A 115 12.16 -10.70 -8.18
CA GLU A 115 12.30 -9.30 -8.60
C GLU A 115 11.01 -8.75 -9.22
N LEU A 116 10.31 -9.56 -10.02
CA LEU A 116 9.00 -9.20 -10.55
C LEU A 116 8.00 -8.97 -9.41
N LEU A 117 8.02 -9.85 -8.40
CA LEU A 117 7.20 -9.71 -7.20
C LEU A 117 7.60 -8.46 -6.40
N PHE A 118 8.89 -8.19 -6.23
CA PHE A 118 9.37 -6.99 -5.56
C PHE A 118 8.90 -5.71 -6.25
N ARG A 119 8.91 -5.67 -7.60
CA ARG A 119 8.30 -4.57 -8.37
C ARG A 119 6.80 -4.44 -8.12
N HIS A 120 6.08 -5.55 -7.97
CA HIS A 120 4.67 -5.53 -7.61
C HIS A 120 4.44 -4.93 -6.21
N TYR A 121 5.19 -5.39 -5.19
CA TYR A 121 5.15 -4.79 -3.85
C TYR A 121 5.55 -3.31 -3.88
N SER A 122 6.52 -2.92 -4.71
CA SER A 122 6.94 -1.52 -4.82
C SER A 122 5.76 -0.64 -5.28
N ARG A 123 4.99 -1.09 -6.28
CA ARG A 123 3.76 -0.38 -6.70
C ARG A 123 2.75 -0.29 -5.56
N PHE A 124 2.53 -1.39 -4.85
CA PHE A 124 1.67 -1.41 -3.66
C PHE A 124 2.09 -0.37 -2.63
N PHE A 125 3.36 -0.34 -2.23
CA PHE A 125 3.85 0.62 -1.24
C PHE A 125 3.83 2.07 -1.72
N LEU A 126 3.98 2.32 -3.03
CA LEU A 126 3.82 3.66 -3.57
C LEU A 126 2.37 4.15 -3.44
N VAL A 127 1.38 3.30 -3.77
CA VAL A 127 -0.04 3.61 -3.55
C VAL A 127 -0.31 3.83 -2.06
N VAL A 128 0.16 2.93 -1.19
CA VAL A 128 0.05 3.07 0.27
C VAL A 128 0.63 4.40 0.73
N SER A 129 1.78 4.81 0.21
CA SER A 129 2.39 6.08 0.59
C SER A 129 1.54 7.29 0.27
N GLU A 130 0.82 7.31 -0.85
CA GLU A 130 -0.06 8.42 -1.20
C GLU A 130 -1.30 8.42 -0.29
N LEU A 131 -1.93 7.25 -0.07
CA LEU A 131 -3.05 7.11 0.87
C LEU A 131 -2.69 7.61 2.27
N LEU A 132 -1.51 7.24 2.79
CA LEU A 132 -1.04 7.70 4.10
C LEU A 132 -0.90 9.23 4.17
N VAL A 133 -0.45 9.87 3.08
CA VAL A 133 -0.36 11.33 3.01
C VAL A 133 -1.75 11.95 3.02
N ASP A 134 -2.67 11.43 2.21
CA ASP A 134 -4.05 11.92 2.13
C ASP A 134 -4.76 11.82 3.49
N PHE A 135 -4.65 10.70 4.21
CA PHE A 135 -5.21 10.57 5.55
C PHE A 135 -4.64 11.62 6.52
N ALA A 136 -3.32 11.85 6.48
CA ALA A 136 -2.69 12.82 7.35
C ALA A 136 -3.05 14.27 7.01
N ASP A 137 -3.30 14.57 5.75
CA ASP A 137 -3.72 15.90 5.33
C ASP A 137 -5.21 16.15 5.65
N ILE A 138 -6.09 15.17 5.43
CA ILE A 138 -7.48 15.22 5.90
C ILE A 138 -7.52 15.40 7.42
N ALA A 139 -6.80 14.57 8.17
CA ALA A 139 -6.76 14.65 9.63
C ALA A 139 -6.27 16.02 10.13
N LYS A 140 -5.20 16.56 9.53
CA LYS A 140 -4.67 17.89 9.87
C LYS A 140 -5.65 19.01 9.54
N PHE A 141 -6.41 18.85 8.46
CA PHE A 141 -7.37 19.85 8.03
C PHE A 141 -8.55 19.92 9.02
N VAL A 142 -9.02 18.77 9.52
CA VAL A 142 -10.15 18.73 10.46
C VAL A 142 -9.72 18.94 11.92
N ASP A 143 -8.53 18.52 12.30
CA ASP A 143 -7.98 18.69 13.64
C ASP A 143 -6.51 19.12 13.55
N SER A 144 -6.20 20.28 14.15
CA SER A 144 -4.86 20.85 14.17
C SER A 144 -3.92 20.16 15.16
N SER A 145 -4.39 19.11 15.86
CA SER A 145 -3.57 18.28 16.73
C SER A 145 -2.47 17.51 15.96
N ASN A 146 -1.49 16.97 16.68
CA ASN A 146 -0.25 16.47 16.09
C ASN A 146 -0.49 15.23 15.18
N LYS A 147 -0.22 15.38 13.87
CA LYS A 147 -0.40 14.36 12.80
C LYS A 147 -0.03 12.94 13.21
N SER A 148 1.12 12.74 13.87
CA SER A 148 1.63 11.40 14.18
C SER A 148 0.92 10.73 15.36
N LYS A 149 0.43 11.52 16.32
CA LYS A 149 -0.30 11.01 17.50
C LYS A 149 -1.69 10.52 17.16
N ILE A 150 -2.31 11.15 16.17
CA ILE A 150 -3.68 10.81 15.72
C ILE A 150 -3.74 9.38 15.16
N PHE A 151 -2.65 8.90 14.56
CA PHE A 151 -2.52 7.55 14.03
C PHE A 151 -1.64 6.63 14.90
N GLU A 152 -1.43 6.99 16.18
CA GLU A 152 -0.77 6.09 17.13
C GLU A 152 -1.62 4.83 17.29
N ASN A 153 -1.01 3.70 16.97
CA ASN A 153 -1.63 2.39 16.99
C ASN A 153 -0.74 1.46 17.83
N ASN A 154 -1.35 0.57 18.62
CA ASN A 154 -0.67 -0.54 19.29
C ASN A 154 -0.31 -1.70 18.33
N SER A 155 -0.29 -1.47 17.03
CA SER A 155 0.05 -2.45 16.00
C SER A 155 1.56 -2.67 15.92
N LEU A 156 1.92 -3.78 15.28
CA LEU A 156 3.31 -4.09 14.90
C LEU A 156 3.93 -3.00 14.03
N ILE A 157 3.13 -2.34 13.17
CA ILE A 157 3.58 -1.30 12.26
C ILE A 157 2.81 0.00 12.53
N SER A 158 3.53 1.06 12.91
CA SER A 158 2.94 2.40 13.08
C SER A 158 3.07 3.25 11.81
N TYR A 159 2.21 4.26 11.71
CA TYR A 159 2.16 5.22 10.59
C TYR A 159 3.54 5.81 10.24
N GLU A 160 4.23 6.41 11.21
CA GLU A 160 5.53 7.07 10.97
C GLU A 160 6.62 6.07 10.57
N LYS A 161 6.62 4.89 11.19
CA LYS A 161 7.58 3.84 10.88
C LYS A 161 7.43 3.34 9.46
N LEU A 162 6.19 3.07 9.02
CA LEU A 162 5.93 2.62 7.65
C LEU A 162 6.24 3.73 6.63
N ARG A 163 5.81 4.96 6.90
CA ARG A 163 6.08 6.10 6.01
C ARG A 163 7.59 6.35 5.86
N GLY A 164 8.35 6.26 6.94
CA GLY A 164 9.81 6.34 6.91
C GLY A 164 10.42 5.21 6.09
N TYR A 165 9.98 3.97 6.34
CA TYR A 165 10.42 2.79 5.59
C TYR A 165 10.17 2.95 4.08
N ILE A 166 8.96 3.33 3.67
CA ILE A 166 8.62 3.47 2.24
C ILE A 166 9.46 4.57 1.57
N ASN A 167 9.62 5.71 2.23
CA ASN A 167 10.43 6.80 1.70
C ASN A 167 11.89 6.37 1.49
N ASN A 168 12.42 5.55 2.41
CA ASN A 168 13.80 5.10 2.33
C ASN A 168 13.97 3.98 1.30
N VAL A 169 13.17 2.92 1.40
CA VAL A 169 13.34 1.69 0.61
C VAL A 169 12.79 1.80 -0.81
N PHE A 170 11.57 2.30 -0.99
CA PHE A 170 10.90 2.29 -2.31
C PHE A 170 11.00 3.63 -3.06
N LYS A 171 11.06 4.76 -2.34
CA LYS A 171 11.24 6.09 -2.95
C LYS A 171 12.70 6.55 -2.97
N HIS A 172 13.61 5.78 -2.37
CA HIS A 172 15.04 6.09 -2.26
C HIS A 172 15.35 7.51 -1.76
N LYS A 173 14.51 8.13 -0.94
CA LYS A 173 14.71 9.50 -0.44
C LYS A 173 15.86 9.64 0.57
N THR A 174 16.70 8.61 0.71
CA THR A 174 17.93 8.66 1.50
C THR A 174 19.14 8.52 0.60
N HIS A 175 20.11 9.41 0.82
CA HIS A 175 21.33 9.47 0.02
C HIS A 175 22.12 8.14 0.02
N ASN A 176 21.99 7.33 1.07
CA ASN A 176 22.78 6.11 1.24
C ASN A 176 22.23 4.90 0.47
N LEU A 177 20.91 4.80 0.24
CA LEU A 177 20.35 3.71 -0.58
C LEU A 177 20.68 3.86 -2.06
N HIS A 178 20.83 5.08 -2.57
CA HIS A 178 21.33 5.32 -3.92
C HIS A 178 22.78 4.85 -4.15
N LYS A 179 23.58 4.72 -3.07
CA LYS A 179 24.95 4.18 -3.15
C LYS A 179 24.97 2.66 -3.26
N CYS A 180 23.86 2.01 -2.95
CA CYS A 180 23.67 0.57 -2.95
C CYS A 180 22.68 0.13 -4.05
N ASN A 181 22.51 0.95 -5.11
CA ASN A 181 21.56 0.74 -6.21
C ASN A 181 21.86 -0.50 -7.07
N HIS A 182 22.81 -1.33 -6.65
CA HIS A 182 23.18 -2.59 -7.26
C HIS A 182 23.19 -3.60 -6.09
N HIS A 183 22.13 -4.41 -6.00
CA HIS A 183 22.11 -5.67 -5.24
C HIS A 183 21.99 -5.61 -3.71
N ILE A 184 21.07 -4.81 -3.12
CA ILE A 184 20.63 -5.14 -1.76
C ILE A 184 19.64 -6.32 -1.85
N PRO A 185 19.95 -7.50 -1.27
CA PRO A 185 19.00 -8.61 -1.22
C PRO A 185 17.73 -8.22 -0.48
N PHE A 186 16.61 -8.85 -0.83
CA PHE A 186 15.33 -8.65 -0.15
C PHE A 186 14.67 -9.96 0.20
N ILE A 187 13.86 -9.94 1.25
CA ILE A 187 13.12 -11.10 1.76
C ILE A 187 11.66 -10.72 1.98
N PHE A 188 10.73 -11.62 1.69
CA PHE A 188 9.29 -11.36 1.88
C PHE A 188 8.79 -11.94 3.19
N SER A 189 8.30 -11.10 4.10
CA SER A 189 7.70 -11.57 5.35
C SER A 189 6.43 -12.40 5.14
N ASP A 190 5.77 -12.26 3.99
CA ASP A 190 4.53 -12.97 3.61
C ASP A 190 4.75 -14.42 3.15
N GLY A 191 5.99 -14.82 2.91
CA GLY A 191 6.35 -16.17 2.54
C GLY A 191 7.79 -16.39 2.93
N ASN A 192 8.02 -17.01 4.08
CA ASN A 192 9.37 -17.47 4.43
C ASN A 192 9.85 -18.39 3.30
N ILE A 193 10.80 -17.91 2.50
CA ILE A 193 11.42 -18.70 1.44
C ILE A 193 12.81 -19.18 1.78
N HIS A 194 13.53 -18.49 2.64
CA HIS A 194 14.75 -19.08 3.14
C HIS A 194 14.36 -19.93 4.34
N GLY A 195 14.57 -21.24 4.25
CA GLY A 195 14.71 -22.13 5.40
C GLY A 195 15.87 -21.74 6.34
N LEU A 196 16.28 -20.46 6.33
CA LEU A 196 16.99 -19.82 7.38
C LEU A 196 15.95 -19.60 8.48
N ASP A 197 16.03 -20.40 9.54
CA ASP A 197 15.84 -19.82 10.87
C ASP A 197 16.67 -18.53 10.87
N TYR A 198 16.01 -17.37 10.71
CA TYR A 198 16.66 -16.06 10.72
C TYR A 198 17.35 -15.89 12.07
N LYS A 199 18.61 -16.31 12.13
CA LYS A 199 19.48 -15.97 13.24
C LYS A 199 20.06 -14.61 12.88
N HIS A 200 19.78 -13.63 13.73
CA HIS A 200 20.55 -12.40 13.73
C HIS A 200 22.03 -12.76 13.85
N ASP A 201 22.75 -12.72 12.74
CA ASP A 201 24.20 -12.73 12.74
C ASP A 201 24.70 -11.30 12.96
N LYS A 202 25.89 -11.17 13.54
CA LYS A 202 26.50 -9.89 13.90
C LYS A 202 26.87 -9.06 12.66
N ASP A 203 26.98 -9.72 11.51
CA ASP A 203 27.45 -9.15 10.25
C ASP A 203 26.32 -8.85 9.25
N THR A 204 25.05 -9.03 9.64
CA THR A 204 23.88 -8.75 8.79
C THR A 204 22.97 -7.72 9.44
N TYR A 205 22.56 -6.71 8.66
CA TYR A 205 21.62 -5.68 9.08
C TYR A 205 20.34 -5.73 8.26
N TYR A 206 19.25 -6.02 8.95
CA TYR A 206 17.91 -6.08 8.39
C TYR A 206 17.28 -4.68 8.36
N ILE A 207 16.92 -4.23 7.16
CA ILE A 207 16.19 -3.01 6.91
C ILE A 207 14.70 -3.37 7.04
N GLU A 208 14.15 -3.22 8.24
CA GLU A 208 12.75 -3.50 8.56
C GLU A 208 11.96 -2.22 8.88
N VAL A 209 10.64 -2.34 8.89
CA VAL A 209 9.77 -1.24 9.30
C VAL A 209 10.03 -0.85 10.76
N GLY A 210 10.47 0.39 10.97
CA GLY A 210 10.71 0.92 12.32
C GLY A 210 12.14 0.81 12.82
N CYS A 211 13.05 0.24 12.05
CA CYS A 211 14.48 0.26 12.36
C CYS A 211 15.05 1.67 12.17
N SER A 212 15.92 2.10 13.09
CA SER A 212 16.71 3.32 12.91
C SER A 212 17.76 3.05 11.84
N HIS A 213 17.48 3.48 10.63
CA HIS A 213 18.27 3.14 9.46
C HIS A 213 19.68 3.78 9.48
N ASN A 214 20.63 3.13 10.15
CA ASN A 214 22.02 3.56 10.16
C ASN A 214 22.76 2.95 8.97
N TYR A 215 22.58 3.55 7.79
CA TYR A 215 23.18 3.11 6.53
C TYR A 215 24.69 3.42 6.39
N GLY A 216 25.40 3.54 7.52
CA GLY A 216 26.83 3.93 7.56
C GLY A 216 27.76 2.83 8.09
N LEU A 217 27.22 1.66 8.42
CA LEU A 217 28.02 0.56 8.96
C LEU A 217 28.84 -0.08 7.83
N LYS A 218 30.16 -0.19 8.06
CA LYS A 218 31.10 -0.87 7.15
C LYS A 218 31.14 -2.36 7.48
N ASN A 219 31.40 -3.19 6.47
CA ASN A 219 31.51 -4.65 6.58
C ASN A 219 30.23 -5.33 7.10
N ILE A 220 29.07 -4.77 6.75
CA ILE A 220 27.78 -5.35 7.09
C ILE A 220 27.01 -5.63 5.80
N GLU A 221 26.40 -6.80 5.72
CA GLU A 221 25.45 -7.14 4.67
C GLU A 221 24.08 -6.54 5.01
N TYR A 222 23.53 -5.74 4.10
CA TYR A 222 22.20 -5.16 4.27
C TYR A 222 21.17 -6.05 3.58
N ILE A 223 20.05 -6.34 4.23
CA ILE A 223 18.94 -7.10 3.65
C ILE A 223 17.64 -6.33 3.87
N ILE A 224 16.86 -6.12 2.80
CA ILE A 224 15.55 -5.47 2.88
C ILE A 224 14.50 -6.49 3.30
N VAL A 225 13.73 -6.18 4.33
CA VAL A 225 12.63 -7.03 4.79
C VAL A 225 11.31 -6.45 4.36
N ILE A 226 10.71 -7.01 3.31
CA ILE A 226 9.40 -6.59 2.80
C ILE A 226 8.34 -6.99 3.83
N PRO A 227 7.60 -6.03 4.41
CA PRO A 227 6.64 -6.33 5.46
C PRO A 227 5.41 -7.03 4.90
N LYS A 228 4.69 -7.73 5.77
CA LYS A 228 3.49 -8.47 5.40
C LYS A 228 2.39 -7.53 4.88
N LEU A 229 1.81 -7.85 3.72
CA LEU A 229 0.69 -7.12 3.13
C LEU A 229 -0.44 -6.93 4.15
N ILE A 230 -0.78 -7.98 4.90
CA ILE A 230 -1.86 -7.92 5.89
C ILE A 230 -1.61 -6.88 7.00
N GLU A 231 -0.37 -6.71 7.45
CA GLU A 231 -0.04 -5.72 8.49
C GLU A 231 -0.14 -4.30 7.94
N VAL A 232 0.26 -4.11 6.68
CA VAL A 232 0.13 -2.82 5.99
C VAL A 232 -1.33 -2.47 5.76
N ILE A 233 -2.15 -3.41 5.29
CA ILE A 233 -3.59 -3.21 5.12
C ILE A 233 -4.27 -2.88 6.45
N ARG A 234 -3.93 -3.57 7.55
CA ARG A 234 -4.45 -3.25 8.88
C ARG A 234 -4.17 -1.81 9.29
N LEU A 235 -2.98 -1.30 8.99
CA LEU A 235 -2.65 0.10 9.24
C LEU A 235 -3.49 1.05 8.39
N ILE A 236 -3.67 0.78 7.09
CA ILE A 236 -4.53 1.60 6.22
C ILE A 236 -5.97 1.64 6.75
N ILE A 237 -6.52 0.48 7.12
CA ILE A 237 -7.86 0.38 7.71
C ILE A 237 -7.92 1.14 9.05
N HIS A 238 -6.88 1.09 9.86
CA HIS A 238 -6.80 1.91 11.07
C HIS A 238 -6.85 3.41 10.73
N CYS A 239 -6.11 3.87 9.72
CA CYS A 239 -6.16 5.26 9.26
C CYS A 239 -7.57 5.67 8.79
N TYR A 240 -8.27 4.82 8.03
CA TYR A 240 -9.67 5.05 7.67
C TYR A 240 -10.56 5.25 8.90
N ASN A 241 -10.48 4.35 9.89
CA ASN A 241 -11.30 4.44 11.09
C ASN A 241 -11.00 5.71 11.89
N VAL A 242 -9.72 6.09 11.99
CA VAL A 242 -9.33 7.35 12.63
C VAL A 242 -9.94 8.55 11.90
N VAL A 243 -9.84 8.60 10.57
CA VAL A 243 -10.44 9.68 9.79
C VAL A 243 -11.97 9.67 9.87
N ASP A 244 -12.63 8.53 9.79
CA ASP A 244 -14.09 8.42 9.94
C ASP A 244 -14.58 8.96 11.29
N ASN A 245 -13.84 8.67 12.37
CA ASN A 245 -14.14 9.19 13.71
C ASN A 245 -13.95 10.72 13.80
N LEU A 246 -13.03 11.31 13.02
CA LEU A 246 -12.82 12.76 12.97
C LEU A 246 -13.87 13.47 12.12
N LEU A 247 -14.40 12.81 11.08
CA LEU A 247 -15.39 13.34 10.13
C LEU A 247 -16.81 13.38 10.71
N THR A 248 -16.98 14.21 11.73
CA THR A 248 -18.29 14.63 12.25
C THR A 248 -18.97 15.64 11.30
N GLY A 249 -20.28 15.88 11.47
CA GLY A 249 -21.04 16.75 10.55
C GLY A 249 -20.44 18.15 10.35
N GLU A 250 -19.98 18.82 11.41
CA GLU A 250 -19.32 20.13 11.29
C GLU A 250 -17.97 20.05 10.57
N LYS A 251 -17.20 18.98 10.78
CA LYS A 251 -15.91 18.77 10.10
C LYS A 251 -16.08 18.41 8.63
N ILE A 252 -17.14 17.67 8.29
CA ILE A 252 -17.52 17.39 6.90
C ILE A 252 -17.89 18.70 6.19
N LYS A 253 -18.74 19.57 6.78
CA LYS A 253 -19.04 20.89 6.22
C LYS A 253 -17.78 21.72 5.96
N TYR A 254 -16.83 21.66 6.89
CA TYR A 254 -15.57 22.39 6.76
C TYR A 254 -14.74 21.89 5.56
N ILE A 255 -14.62 20.58 5.38
CA ILE A 255 -13.98 19.98 4.19
C ILE A 255 -14.75 20.34 2.92
N ALA A 256 -16.07 20.24 2.91
CA ALA A 256 -16.90 20.55 1.76
C ALA A 256 -16.84 22.04 1.36
N GLY A 257 -16.53 22.93 2.29
CA GLY A 257 -16.26 24.34 1.97
C GLY A 257 -14.98 24.55 1.15
N GLU A 258 -13.97 23.70 1.36
CA GLU A 258 -12.67 23.80 0.71
C GLU A 258 -12.59 22.96 -0.58
N TYR A 259 -13.04 21.72 -0.50
CA TYR A 259 -12.94 20.69 -1.54
C TYR A 259 -14.27 20.37 -2.23
N GLY A 260 -15.34 21.09 -1.87
CA GLY A 260 -16.61 20.98 -2.57
C GLY A 260 -16.52 21.60 -3.96
N ASP A 261 -17.26 21.04 -4.91
CA ASP A 261 -17.33 21.60 -6.24
C ASP A 261 -17.92 23.01 -6.17
N LYS A 262 -17.16 23.99 -6.70
CA LYS A 262 -17.59 25.38 -6.85
C LYS A 262 -18.00 25.56 -8.30
N TYR A 263 -19.19 25.11 -8.66
CA TYR A 263 -19.77 25.44 -9.96
C TYR A 263 -20.42 26.84 -9.92
#